data_AF-A0A7C3RTR9-F1
#
_entry.id   AF-A0A7C3RTR9-F1
#
_cell.length_a   1.000
_cell.length_b   1.000
_cell.length_c   1.000
_cell.angle_alpha   90.00
_cell.angle_beta   90.00
_cell.angle_gamma   90.00
#
_symmetry.space_group_name_H-M   'P 1'
#
loop_
_entity.id
_entity.type
_entity.pdbx_description
1 polymer ?
#
loop_
_entity_poly.entity_id
_entity_poly.type
_entity_poly.pdbx_seq_one_letter_code
_entity_poly.pdbx_strand_id
1 'polypeptide(L)'
;MEIKLNPIGFVRSPFKKMEDIQEKRRSILSDYDDTIGEIEILEEFEEGLKDIEGFSYLIIIFFFHSIKERKKIVIPPHDGNERGVFSTRSPLRPNPLGLTVVELLERNGRFLKVKGIDMIDETPVLDIKPYTLRDSKLNFKMGWIEEKLSAEERFSVHQQSPLLSDAAKLWLAHDGLWFLNVEKRFGIDSAIEIDREAWKDFTSIEARRIMERLSLPQKGGLPTLKTALKFRLYAYLNKQEIIEESEKSIIFKMNSCRVQEAR
;
A
#
# COMPACT_ATOMS: atom_id res chain seq x y z
N MET A 1 32.59 4.60 -21.85
CA MET A 1 31.43 4.31 -22.72
C MET A 1 30.36 5.33 -22.39
N GLU A 2 29.86 6.04 -23.40
CA GLU A 2 28.77 7.01 -23.27
C GLU A 2 27.47 6.36 -23.78
N ILE A 3 26.35 6.62 -23.12
CA ILE A 3 25.03 6.12 -23.51
C ILE A 3 24.15 7.33 -23.81
N LYS A 4 23.64 7.40 -25.04
CA LYS A 4 22.67 8.42 -25.46
C LYS A 4 21.28 7.80 -25.52
N LEU A 5 20.31 8.45 -24.88
CA LEU A 5 18.90 8.05 -24.88
C LEU A 5 18.09 9.12 -25.61
N ASN A 6 17.13 8.70 -26.43
CA ASN A 6 16.19 9.59 -27.09
C ASN A 6 14.79 9.37 -26.48
N PRO A 7 13.99 10.44 -26.28
CA PRO A 7 12.60 10.29 -25.86
C PRO A 7 11.79 9.49 -26.88
N ILE A 8 10.87 8.67 -26.39
CA ILE A 8 9.85 7.98 -27.20
C ILE A 8 8.48 8.67 -27.13
N GLY A 9 8.36 9.67 -26.26
CA GLY A 9 7.10 10.35 -25.98
C GLY A 9 7.24 11.39 -24.88
N PHE A 10 6.13 12.01 -24.52
CA PHE A 10 6.05 13.06 -23.53
C PHE A 10 4.82 12.88 -22.65
N VAL A 11 4.96 13.29 -21.39
CA VAL A 11 3.85 13.32 -20.44
C VAL A 11 2.97 14.54 -20.70
N ARG A 12 1.65 14.34 -20.70
CA ARG A 12 0.63 15.38 -20.62
C ARG A 12 -0.01 15.34 -19.24
N SER A 13 0.31 16.30 -18.39
CA SER A 13 -0.16 16.30 -17.00
C SER A 13 -0.73 17.65 -16.55
N PRO A 14 -1.55 17.66 -15.48
CA PRO A 14 -2.02 18.90 -14.88
C PRO A 14 -0.91 19.67 -14.16
N PHE A 15 0.27 19.08 -13.94
CA PHE A 15 1.36 19.71 -13.20
C PHE A 15 2.28 20.47 -14.17
N LYS A 16 2.26 21.80 -14.16
CA LYS A 16 3.13 22.60 -15.04
C LYS A 16 4.51 22.85 -14.44
N LYS A 17 4.61 22.84 -13.12
CA LYS A 17 5.85 22.99 -12.37
C LYS A 17 5.89 22.03 -11.19
N MET A 18 7.08 21.85 -10.63
CA MET A 18 7.27 20.90 -9.52
C MET A 18 6.34 21.25 -8.35
N GLU A 19 6.14 22.53 -8.04
CA GLU A 19 5.30 23.03 -6.94
C GLU A 19 3.83 22.63 -7.05
N ASP A 20 3.34 22.32 -8.26
CA ASP A 20 1.95 21.87 -8.46
C ASP A 20 1.75 20.44 -7.91
N ILE A 21 2.84 19.68 -7.82
CA ILE A 21 2.88 18.36 -7.18
C ILE A 21 2.91 18.57 -5.67
N GLN A 22 1.75 18.42 -5.03
CA GLN A 22 1.56 18.61 -3.59
C GLN A 22 2.62 17.87 -2.76
N GLU A 23 3.16 18.53 -1.74
CA GLU A 23 4.24 17.99 -0.90
C GLU A 23 3.88 16.66 -0.21
N LYS A 24 2.59 16.49 0.16
CA LYS A 24 2.08 15.21 0.66
C LYS A 24 2.25 14.10 -0.37
N ARG A 25 1.94 14.36 -1.65
CA ARG A 25 2.08 13.37 -2.74
C ARG A 25 3.53 13.07 -3.09
N ARG A 26 4.46 14.00 -2.82
CA ARG A 26 5.91 13.74 -2.90
C ARG A 26 6.41 12.80 -1.80
N SER A 27 5.56 12.40 -0.87
CA SER A 27 5.88 11.39 0.14
C SER A 27 6.02 10.02 -0.51
N ILE A 28 7.02 9.27 -0.06
CA ILE A 28 7.17 7.85 -0.38
C ILE A 28 5.99 7.03 0.22
N LEU A 29 5.17 7.66 1.06
CA LEU A 29 4.09 7.04 1.83
C LEU A 29 2.70 7.28 1.25
N SER A 30 2.57 8.10 0.20
CA SER A 30 1.29 8.38 -0.45
C SER A 30 1.37 8.08 -1.93
N ASP A 31 0.42 7.32 -2.43
CA ASP A 31 0.30 7.10 -3.86
C ASP A 31 -0.26 8.33 -4.57
N TYR A 32 0.11 8.46 -5.84
CA TYR A 32 -0.45 9.45 -6.76
C TYR A 32 -1.79 9.00 -7.34
N ASP A 33 -2.41 7.98 -6.74
CA ASP A 33 -3.45 7.15 -7.33
C ASP A 33 -4.48 7.97 -8.09
N ASP A 34 -5.04 9.05 -7.55
CA ASP A 34 -6.15 9.74 -8.24
C ASP A 34 -5.78 10.75 -9.34
N THR A 35 -4.49 10.92 -9.66
CA THR A 35 -4.09 11.89 -10.69
C THR A 35 -4.14 11.28 -12.08
N ILE A 36 -5.01 11.81 -12.94
CA ILE A 36 -5.13 11.44 -14.34
C ILE A 36 -4.25 12.34 -15.20
N GLY A 37 -3.60 11.75 -16.20
CA GLY A 37 -3.09 12.47 -17.37
C GLY A 37 -2.86 11.50 -18.52
N GLU A 38 -2.02 11.89 -19.47
CA GLU A 38 -1.77 11.09 -20.67
C GLU A 38 -0.28 10.94 -20.93
N ILE A 39 0.08 9.83 -21.56
CA ILE A 39 1.40 9.63 -22.15
C ILE A 39 1.22 9.66 -23.66
N GLU A 40 1.78 10.69 -24.27
CA GLU A 40 1.80 10.86 -25.71
C GLU A 40 3.06 10.22 -26.27
N ILE A 41 2.90 9.17 -27.07
CA ILE A 41 3.99 8.48 -27.77
C ILE A 41 4.21 9.16 -29.11
N LEU A 42 5.47 9.32 -29.52
CA LEU A 42 5.79 9.86 -30.84
C LEU A 42 5.29 8.91 -31.92
N GLU A 43 4.85 9.46 -33.04
CA GLU A 43 4.23 8.72 -34.14
C GLU A 43 5.08 7.53 -34.62
N GLU A 44 6.40 7.72 -34.73
CA GLU A 44 7.36 6.69 -35.13
C GLU A 44 7.46 5.49 -34.16
N PHE A 45 6.96 5.61 -32.93
CA PHE A 45 6.95 4.54 -31.93
C PHE A 45 5.56 3.98 -31.64
N GLU A 46 4.50 4.46 -32.32
CA GLU A 46 3.12 4.02 -32.06
C GLU A 46 2.93 2.51 -32.28
N GLU A 47 3.61 1.91 -33.26
CA GLU A 47 3.57 0.47 -33.52
C GLU A 47 4.01 -0.35 -32.28
N GLY A 48 4.92 0.21 -31.46
CA GLY A 48 5.39 -0.41 -30.22
C GLY A 48 4.32 -0.56 -29.13
N LEU A 49 3.16 0.10 -29.28
CA LEU A 49 2.02 0.00 -28.37
C LEU A 49 1.09 -1.18 -28.67
N LYS A 50 1.39 -2.01 -29.67
CA LYS A 50 0.57 -3.20 -29.96
C LYS A 50 0.38 -4.06 -28.70
N ASP A 51 -0.87 -4.46 -28.44
CA ASP A 51 -1.31 -5.30 -27.31
C ASP A 51 -1.17 -4.66 -25.90
N ILE A 52 -0.87 -3.36 -25.80
CA ILE A 52 -0.66 -2.69 -24.51
C ILE A 52 -1.92 -2.66 -23.63
N GLU A 53 -3.11 -2.68 -24.25
CA GLU A 53 -4.42 -2.72 -23.60
C GLU A 53 -4.66 -4.04 -22.83
N GLY A 54 -3.84 -5.07 -23.09
CA GLY A 54 -3.84 -6.31 -22.31
C GLY A 54 -3.29 -6.14 -20.88
N PHE A 55 -2.72 -4.98 -20.54
CA PHE A 55 -2.14 -4.70 -19.23
C PHE A 55 -2.89 -3.57 -18.51
N SER A 56 -3.27 -3.80 -17.26
CA SER A 56 -3.90 -2.77 -16.43
C SER A 56 -2.91 -1.76 -15.86
N TYR A 57 -1.62 -2.11 -15.74
CA TYR A 57 -0.59 -1.26 -15.17
C TYR A 57 0.67 -1.25 -16.02
N LEU A 58 1.27 -0.07 -16.13
CA LEU A 58 2.47 0.19 -16.90
C LEU A 58 3.56 0.83 -16.02
N ILE A 59 4.79 0.39 -16.21
CA ILE A 59 5.99 1.03 -15.69
C ILE A 59 6.46 2.04 -16.72
N ILE A 60 6.57 3.30 -16.31
CA ILE A 60 7.03 4.41 -17.15
C ILE A 60 8.40 4.83 -16.69
N ILE A 61 9.39 4.77 -17.57
CA ILE A 61 10.73 5.30 -17.33
C ILE A 61 10.82 6.65 -18.03
N PHE A 62 11.20 7.68 -17.29
CA PHE A 62 11.19 9.05 -17.78
C PHE A 62 12.43 9.82 -17.33
N PHE A 63 12.65 11.01 -17.90
CA PHE A 63 13.81 11.85 -17.60
C PHE A 63 13.39 13.11 -16.84
N PHE A 64 14.00 13.39 -15.68
CA PHE A 64 13.78 14.65 -14.95
C PHE A 64 14.46 15.85 -15.67
N HIS A 65 13.87 16.29 -16.78
CA HIS A 65 14.42 17.31 -17.69
C HIS A 65 14.63 18.69 -17.04
N SER A 66 13.78 19.03 -16.08
CA SER A 66 13.85 20.29 -15.32
C SER A 66 14.91 20.29 -14.22
N ILE A 67 15.49 19.13 -13.89
CA ILE A 67 16.52 19.01 -12.86
C ILE A 67 17.91 19.05 -13.51
N LYS A 68 18.66 20.12 -13.24
CA LYS A 68 20.05 20.28 -13.72
C LYS A 68 21.09 19.78 -12.73
N GLU A 69 20.79 19.85 -11.44
CA GLU A 69 21.72 19.45 -10.38
C GLU A 69 21.84 17.92 -10.24
N ARG A 70 23.04 17.46 -9.85
CA ARG A 70 23.37 16.05 -9.61
C ARG A 70 24.09 15.93 -8.27
N LYS A 71 23.65 15.01 -7.41
CA LYS A 71 24.16 14.77 -6.07
C LYS A 71 24.38 13.29 -5.82
N LYS A 72 25.34 12.99 -4.94
CA LYS A 72 25.58 11.65 -4.39
C LYS A 72 24.91 11.48 -3.02
N ILE A 73 24.74 12.57 -2.29
CA ILE A 73 24.07 12.66 -0.99
C ILE A 73 22.93 13.68 -1.11
N VAL A 74 21.77 13.36 -0.56
CA VAL A 74 20.57 14.22 -0.58
C VAL A 74 19.94 14.21 0.81
N ILE A 75 19.12 15.23 1.10
CA ILE A 75 18.27 15.26 2.29
C ILE A 75 16.84 15.03 1.80
N PRO A 76 16.25 13.83 2.00
CA PRO A 76 14.86 13.58 1.62
C PRO A 76 13.93 14.48 2.45
N PRO A 77 12.86 15.04 1.84
CA PRO A 77 11.94 15.95 2.54
C PRO A 77 11.37 15.39 3.85
N HIS A 78 11.12 14.08 3.91
CA HIS A 78 10.44 13.41 5.03
C HIS A 78 11.37 12.78 6.07
N ASP A 79 12.68 12.87 5.87
CA ASP A 79 13.66 12.27 6.77
C ASP A 79 14.43 13.31 7.58
N GLY A 80 14.81 14.43 6.94
CA GLY A 80 15.62 15.49 7.55
C GLY A 80 17.11 15.13 7.71
N ASN A 81 17.51 13.89 7.41
CA ASN A 81 18.88 13.42 7.49
C ASN A 81 19.51 13.27 6.10
N GLU A 82 20.84 13.33 6.04
CA GLU A 82 21.57 13.01 4.82
C GLU A 82 21.46 11.51 4.48
N ARG A 83 21.12 11.21 3.22
CA ARG A 83 21.05 9.85 2.67
C ARG A 83 21.81 9.77 1.36
N GLY A 84 22.43 8.61 1.11
CA GLY A 84 22.98 8.29 -0.20
C GLY A 84 21.87 8.29 -1.26
N VAL A 85 22.07 8.96 -2.39
CA VAL A 85 21.00 9.17 -3.38
C VAL A 85 20.37 7.87 -3.89
N PHE A 86 21.14 6.78 -3.94
CA PHE A 86 20.69 5.45 -4.38
C PHE A 86 19.82 4.71 -3.35
N SER A 87 19.78 5.16 -2.10
CA SER A 87 18.81 4.68 -1.09
C SER A 87 17.58 5.58 -1.00
N THR A 88 17.34 6.42 -2.01
CA THR A 88 16.22 7.37 -2.08
C THR A 88 15.56 7.37 -3.46
N ARG A 89 14.42 8.06 -3.56
CA ARG A 89 13.71 8.35 -4.82
C ARG A 89 13.98 9.76 -5.35
N SER A 90 15.02 10.44 -4.85
CA SER A 90 15.34 11.82 -5.24
C SER A 90 15.68 11.95 -6.74
N PRO A 91 15.20 13.01 -7.42
CA PRO A 91 15.51 13.27 -8.82
C PRO A 91 16.93 13.83 -9.03
N LEU A 92 17.62 14.27 -7.96
CA LEU A 92 18.97 14.86 -8.01
C LEU A 92 20.08 13.81 -8.23
N ARG A 93 19.80 12.71 -8.91
CA ARG A 93 20.68 11.54 -9.06
C ARG A 93 21.58 11.63 -10.30
N PRO A 94 22.72 10.90 -10.36
CA PRO A 94 23.69 11.00 -11.47
C PRO A 94 23.08 10.86 -12.87
N ASN A 95 22.23 9.83 -13.05
CA ASN A 95 21.37 9.69 -14.21
C ASN A 95 19.93 9.97 -13.76
N PRO A 96 19.32 11.12 -14.12
CA PRO A 96 18.05 11.59 -13.59
C PRO A 96 16.87 10.84 -14.23
N LEU A 97 16.89 9.52 -14.09
CA LEU A 97 15.84 8.62 -14.53
C LEU A 97 14.82 8.46 -13.41
N GLY A 98 13.59 8.82 -13.74
CA GLY A 98 12.40 8.53 -12.96
C GLY A 98 11.80 7.19 -13.38
N LEU A 99 11.02 6.63 -12.47
CA LEU A 99 10.22 5.44 -12.70
C LEU A 99 8.91 5.65 -11.98
N THR A 100 7.79 5.48 -12.65
CA THR A 100 6.48 5.46 -12.00
C THR A 100 5.68 4.24 -12.48
N VAL A 101 4.72 3.80 -11.69
CA VAL A 101 3.74 2.78 -12.08
C VAL A 101 2.40 3.48 -12.21
N VAL A 102 1.78 3.37 -13.38
CA VAL A 102 0.49 4.00 -13.67
C VAL A 102 -0.52 2.95 -14.08
N GLU A 103 -1.78 3.16 -13.74
CA GLU A 103 -2.91 2.37 -14.24
C GLU A 103 -3.26 2.86 -15.65
N LEU A 104 -3.33 1.95 -16.62
CA LEU A 104 -3.80 2.23 -17.97
C LEU A 104 -5.33 2.26 -17.97
N LEU A 105 -5.90 3.42 -18.21
CA LEU A 105 -7.35 3.61 -18.28
C LEU A 105 -7.88 3.38 -19.69
N GLU A 106 -7.19 3.92 -20.69
CA GLU A 106 -7.63 3.92 -22.08
C GLU A 106 -6.44 4.16 -23.01
N ARG A 107 -6.50 3.60 -24.22
CA ARG A 107 -5.61 3.96 -25.33
C ARG A 107 -6.41 4.56 -26.48
N ASN A 108 -5.91 5.66 -27.03
CA ASN A 108 -6.40 6.28 -28.26
C ASN A 108 -5.22 6.54 -29.20
N GLY A 109 -4.99 5.62 -30.14
CA GLY A 109 -3.81 5.66 -31.03
C GLY A 109 -2.50 5.68 -30.23
N ARG A 110 -1.70 6.73 -30.41
CA ARG A 110 -0.45 6.98 -29.68
C ARG A 110 -0.61 7.62 -28.30
N PHE A 111 -1.84 7.87 -27.83
CA PHE A 111 -2.11 8.47 -26.52
C PHE A 111 -2.58 7.41 -25.54
N LEU A 112 -1.91 7.33 -24.38
CA LEU A 112 -2.28 6.45 -23.28
C LEU A 112 -2.83 7.30 -22.14
N LYS A 113 -4.12 7.21 -21.87
CA LYS A 113 -4.73 7.82 -20.70
C LYS A 113 -4.45 6.97 -19.48
N VAL A 114 -3.83 7.56 -18.47
CA VAL A 114 -3.31 6.84 -17.31
C VAL A 114 -3.66 7.54 -16.00
N LYS A 115 -3.69 6.75 -14.92
CA LYS A 115 -3.97 7.17 -13.56
C LYS A 115 -2.75 6.87 -12.68
N GLY A 116 -2.39 7.78 -11.76
CA GLY A 116 -1.18 7.68 -10.94
C GLY A 116 0.01 8.53 -11.41
N ILE A 117 -0.20 9.55 -12.25
CA ILE A 117 0.87 10.42 -12.77
C ILE A 117 1.52 11.25 -11.65
N ASP A 118 2.85 11.25 -11.60
CA ASP A 118 3.70 12.01 -10.67
C ASP A 118 4.73 12.91 -11.38
N MET A 119 4.52 13.19 -12.67
CA MET A 119 5.46 13.92 -13.53
C MET A 119 4.86 15.26 -13.97
N ILE A 120 5.72 16.28 -14.09
CA ILE A 120 5.33 17.54 -14.72
C ILE A 120 5.06 17.35 -16.22
N ASP A 121 4.23 18.22 -16.77
CA ASP A 121 3.92 18.31 -18.19
C ASP A 121 5.20 18.43 -19.03
N GLU A 122 5.18 17.88 -20.24
CA GLU A 122 6.34 17.81 -21.15
C GLU A 122 7.50 16.94 -20.63
N THR A 123 7.30 16.15 -19.57
CA THR A 123 8.34 15.23 -19.11
C THR A 123 8.65 14.18 -20.18
N PRO A 124 9.91 14.06 -20.64
CA PRO A 124 10.28 13.07 -21.65
C PRO A 124 10.14 11.65 -21.12
N VAL A 125 9.40 10.82 -21.84
CA VAL A 125 9.29 9.38 -21.63
C VAL A 125 10.39 8.70 -22.43
N LEU A 126 11.12 7.80 -21.78
CA LEU A 126 12.25 7.07 -22.37
C LEU A 126 11.91 5.61 -22.68
N ASP A 127 11.01 5.00 -21.90
CA ASP A 127 10.63 3.60 -22.06
C ASP A 127 9.32 3.29 -21.33
N ILE A 128 8.60 2.26 -21.80
CA ILE A 128 7.35 1.75 -21.21
C ILE A 128 7.45 0.24 -21.10
N LYS A 129 7.04 -0.32 -19.95
CA LYS A 129 7.00 -1.77 -19.73
C LYS A 129 5.69 -2.18 -19.06
N PRO A 130 5.17 -3.38 -19.33
CA PRO A 130 4.05 -3.91 -18.56
C PRO A 130 4.49 -4.16 -17.11
N TYR A 131 3.63 -3.82 -16.14
CA TYR A 131 3.82 -4.24 -14.76
C TYR A 131 3.38 -5.71 -14.61
N THR A 132 4.25 -6.55 -14.06
CA THR A 132 4.01 -7.99 -13.96
C THR A 132 4.29 -8.52 -12.56
N LEU A 133 4.02 -9.81 -12.33
CA LEU A 133 4.39 -10.51 -11.09
C LEU A 133 5.90 -10.46 -10.80
N ARG A 134 6.76 -10.20 -11.80
CA ARG A 134 8.19 -9.99 -11.57
C ARG A 134 8.45 -8.74 -10.73
N ASP A 135 7.63 -7.72 -10.91
CA ASP A 135 7.77 -6.38 -10.34
C ASP A 135 7.07 -6.27 -8.97
N SER A 136 6.11 -7.16 -8.71
CA SER A 136 5.48 -7.32 -7.40
C SER A 136 6.36 -8.15 -6.46
N LYS A 137 6.84 -7.53 -5.38
CA LYS A 137 7.61 -8.21 -4.32
C LYS A 137 6.83 -8.21 -3.02
N LEU A 138 6.64 -9.40 -2.47
CA LEU A 138 6.13 -9.59 -1.11
C LEU A 138 7.30 -9.69 -0.14
N ASN A 139 7.09 -9.29 1.12
CA ASN A 139 8.06 -9.44 2.21
C ASN A 139 9.43 -8.78 1.94
N PHE A 140 9.42 -7.50 1.56
CA PHE A 140 10.63 -6.70 1.36
C PHE A 140 10.95 -5.83 2.59
N LYS A 141 12.18 -5.32 2.66
CA LYS A 141 12.61 -4.33 3.65
C LYS A 141 12.71 -2.95 3.00
N MET A 142 12.16 -1.91 3.62
CA MET A 142 12.20 -0.52 3.13
C MET A 142 13.29 0.32 3.82
N GLY A 143 14.06 -0.26 4.74
CA GLY A 143 15.16 0.42 5.43
C GLY A 143 14.67 1.62 6.24
N TRP A 144 15.35 2.77 6.11
CA TRP A 144 15.03 3.98 6.87
C TRP A 144 13.61 4.53 6.61
N ILE A 145 12.97 4.13 5.52
CA ILE A 145 11.58 4.54 5.23
C ILE A 145 10.61 3.88 6.22
N GLU A 146 10.88 2.66 6.67
CA GLU A 146 10.01 1.96 7.63
C GLU A 146 9.90 2.73 8.95
N GLU A 147 11.01 3.32 9.40
CA GLU A 147 11.09 4.14 10.60
C GLU A 147 10.20 5.38 10.55
N LYS A 148 9.87 5.85 9.34
CA LYS A 148 9.03 7.04 9.11
C LYS A 148 7.56 6.70 8.89
N LEU A 149 7.21 5.43 8.64
CA LEU A 149 5.82 4.99 8.57
C LEU A 149 5.15 5.11 9.95
N SER A 150 3.99 5.73 10.00
CA SER A 150 3.06 5.64 11.14
C SER A 150 2.64 4.20 11.40
N ALA A 151 2.12 3.94 12.61
CA ALA A 151 1.56 2.64 12.95
C ALA A 151 0.39 2.25 12.03
N GLU A 152 -0.42 3.22 11.57
CA GLU A 152 -1.48 2.98 10.57
C GLU A 152 -0.94 2.63 9.19
N GLU A 153 0.10 3.30 8.70
CA GLU A 153 0.66 3.02 7.37
C GLU A 153 1.37 1.66 7.33
N ARG A 154 2.12 1.29 8.38
CA ARG A 154 2.69 -0.06 8.54
C ARG A 154 1.60 -1.13 8.53
N PHE A 155 0.44 -0.81 9.08
CA PHE A 155 -0.71 -1.69 9.13
C PHE A 155 -1.39 -1.82 7.76
N SER A 156 -1.59 -0.71 7.04
CA SER A 156 -2.26 -0.65 5.73
C SER A 156 -1.53 -1.44 4.64
N VAL A 157 -0.19 -1.39 4.62
CA VAL A 157 0.65 -2.17 3.67
C VAL A 157 0.36 -3.67 3.75
N HIS A 158 -0.11 -4.16 4.90
CA HIS A 158 -0.43 -5.58 5.12
C HIS A 158 -1.93 -5.92 4.97
N GLN A 159 -2.82 -4.93 4.83
CA GLN A 159 -4.26 -5.14 5.02
C GLN A 159 -5.10 -5.24 3.74
N GLN A 160 -4.64 -4.67 2.62
CA GLN A 160 -5.44 -4.60 1.39
C GLN A 160 -5.40 -5.89 0.54
N SER A 161 -5.66 -7.03 1.16
CA SER A 161 -5.86 -8.28 0.43
C SER A 161 -7.33 -8.67 0.46
N PRO A 162 -8.06 -8.56 -0.66
CA PRO A 162 -9.41 -9.12 -0.78
C PRO A 162 -9.48 -10.58 -0.33
N LEU A 163 -8.39 -11.33 -0.55
CA LEU A 163 -8.25 -12.72 -0.10
C LEU A 163 -8.19 -12.85 1.43
N LEU A 164 -7.50 -11.95 2.14
CA LEU A 164 -7.49 -11.97 3.61
C LEU A 164 -8.88 -11.61 4.18
N SER A 165 -9.58 -10.65 3.59
CA SER A 165 -10.96 -10.33 3.97
C SER A 165 -11.90 -11.52 3.73
N ASP A 166 -11.76 -12.20 2.59
CA ASP A 166 -12.53 -13.39 2.27
C ASP A 166 -12.22 -14.57 3.22
N ALA A 167 -10.93 -14.83 3.47
CA ALA A 167 -10.50 -15.85 4.42
C ALA A 167 -11.04 -15.59 5.84
N ALA A 168 -11.07 -14.33 6.28
CA ALA A 168 -11.67 -13.95 7.55
C ALA A 168 -13.18 -14.23 7.58
N LYS A 169 -13.91 -13.97 6.47
CA LYS A 169 -15.34 -14.28 6.36
C LYS A 169 -15.59 -15.78 6.41
N LEU A 170 -14.80 -16.58 5.69
CA LEU A 170 -14.91 -18.04 5.67
C LEU A 170 -14.62 -18.64 7.05
N TRP A 171 -13.61 -18.12 7.75
CA TRP A 171 -13.30 -18.52 9.12
C TRP A 171 -14.48 -18.24 10.06
N LEU A 172 -15.05 -17.03 10.02
CA LEU A 172 -16.19 -16.65 10.86
C LEU A 172 -17.46 -17.46 10.52
N ALA A 173 -17.68 -17.77 9.24
CA ALA A 173 -18.80 -18.61 8.83
C ALA A 173 -18.65 -20.04 9.37
N HIS A 174 -17.44 -20.61 9.31
CA HIS A 174 -17.17 -21.92 9.90
C HIS A 174 -17.37 -21.92 11.43
N ASP A 175 -16.89 -20.89 12.13
CA ASP A 175 -17.09 -20.70 13.57
C ASP A 175 -18.58 -20.68 13.94
N GLY A 176 -19.38 -19.86 13.24
CA GLY A 176 -20.82 -19.79 13.44
C GLY A 176 -21.54 -21.12 13.15
N LEU A 177 -21.17 -21.83 12.08
CA LEU A 177 -21.72 -23.15 11.77
C LEU A 177 -21.36 -24.18 12.84
N TRP A 178 -20.13 -24.16 13.34
CA TRP A 178 -19.70 -25.02 14.44
C TRP A 178 -20.54 -24.74 15.69
N PHE A 179 -20.70 -23.47 16.08
CA PHE A 179 -21.51 -23.07 17.24
C PHE A 179 -22.94 -23.59 17.13
N LEU A 180 -23.60 -23.37 15.97
CA LEU A 180 -24.97 -23.83 15.73
C LEU A 180 -25.12 -25.35 15.82
N ASN A 181 -24.10 -26.11 15.40
CA ASN A 181 -24.11 -27.56 15.53
C ASN A 181 -23.92 -28.04 16.98
N VAL A 182 -23.10 -27.33 17.76
CA VAL A 182 -22.94 -27.59 19.20
C VAL A 182 -24.25 -27.28 19.93
N GLU A 183 -24.85 -26.11 19.68
CA GLU A 183 -26.15 -25.72 20.24
C GLU A 183 -27.23 -26.74 19.92
N LYS A 184 -27.35 -27.16 18.65
CA LYS A 184 -28.33 -28.15 18.22
C LYS A 184 -28.20 -29.48 18.96
N ARG A 185 -26.98 -29.87 19.36
CA ARG A 185 -26.70 -31.18 19.95
C ARG A 185 -26.67 -31.18 21.48
N PHE A 186 -26.23 -30.09 22.08
CA PHE A 186 -25.93 -30.00 23.52
C PHE A 186 -26.67 -28.86 24.23
N GLY A 187 -27.45 -28.05 23.50
CA GLY A 187 -28.15 -26.89 24.04
C GLY A 187 -27.29 -25.63 24.06
N ILE A 188 -27.97 -24.48 24.23
CA ILE A 188 -27.35 -23.15 24.15
C ILE A 188 -26.33 -22.89 25.26
N ASP A 189 -26.59 -23.36 26.49
CA ASP A 189 -25.69 -23.14 27.63
C ASP A 189 -24.33 -23.82 27.40
N SER A 190 -24.35 -25.08 26.95
CA SER A 190 -23.12 -25.81 26.59
C SER A 190 -22.42 -25.20 25.39
N ALA A 191 -23.17 -24.71 24.39
CA ALA A 191 -22.56 -24.02 23.25
C ALA A 191 -21.81 -22.75 23.67
N ILE A 192 -22.41 -21.93 24.55
CA ILE A 192 -21.78 -20.72 25.11
C ILE A 192 -20.53 -21.06 25.93
N GLU A 193 -20.58 -22.13 26.74
CA GLU A 193 -19.43 -22.56 27.54
C GLU A 193 -18.26 -23.00 26.65
N ILE A 194 -18.52 -23.86 25.67
CA ILE A 194 -17.47 -24.37 24.77
C ILE A 194 -16.90 -23.24 23.91
N ASP A 195 -17.77 -22.35 23.39
CA ASP A 195 -17.35 -21.15 22.64
C ASP A 195 -16.42 -20.26 23.47
N ARG A 196 -16.78 -19.99 24.73
CA ARG A 196 -15.95 -19.18 25.64
C ARG A 196 -14.56 -19.78 25.83
N GLU A 197 -14.45 -21.08 26.06
CA GLU A 197 -13.15 -21.75 26.23
C GLU A 197 -12.35 -21.76 24.91
N ALA A 198 -13.01 -22.00 23.76
CA ALA A 198 -12.36 -21.93 22.45
C ALA A 198 -11.78 -20.53 22.18
N TRP A 199 -12.53 -19.46 22.44
CA TRP A 199 -12.07 -18.09 22.23
C TRP A 199 -10.94 -17.67 23.18
N LYS A 200 -10.95 -18.16 24.43
CA LYS A 200 -9.89 -17.92 25.41
C LYS A 200 -8.55 -18.50 24.94
N ASP A 201 -8.55 -19.73 24.43
CA ASP A 201 -7.35 -20.37 23.91
C ASP A 201 -6.92 -19.74 22.57
N PHE A 202 -7.86 -19.53 21.65
CA PHE A 202 -7.59 -18.93 20.35
C PHE A 202 -7.00 -17.52 20.48
N THR A 203 -7.56 -16.67 21.34
CA THR A 203 -7.09 -15.28 21.52
C THR A 203 -5.63 -15.25 21.98
N SER A 204 -5.22 -16.18 22.83
CA SER A 204 -3.84 -16.30 23.31
C SER A 204 -2.88 -16.73 22.19
N ILE A 205 -3.30 -17.69 21.36
CA ILE A 205 -2.53 -18.16 20.20
C ILE A 205 -2.39 -17.05 19.16
N GLU A 206 -3.49 -16.37 18.85
CA GLU A 206 -3.54 -15.26 17.90
C GLU A 206 -2.65 -14.11 18.35
N ALA A 207 -2.75 -13.69 19.61
CA ALA A 207 -1.92 -12.63 20.17
C ALA A 207 -0.43 -12.95 20.03
N ARG A 208 0.00 -14.18 20.37
CA ARG A 208 1.41 -14.60 20.24
C ARG A 208 1.90 -14.50 18.81
N ARG A 209 1.12 -15.00 17.85
CA ARG A 209 1.45 -14.94 16.41
C ARG A 209 1.52 -13.50 15.90
N ILE A 210 0.61 -12.62 16.34
CA ILE A 210 0.64 -11.19 16.01
C ILE A 210 1.91 -10.55 16.56
N MET A 211 2.24 -10.81 17.82
CA MET A 211 3.44 -10.25 18.46
C MET A 211 4.72 -10.70 17.77
N GLU A 212 4.84 -11.99 17.43
CA GLU A 212 5.97 -12.53 16.68
C GLU A 212 6.07 -11.90 15.28
N ARG A 213 4.97 -11.88 14.52
CA ARG A 213 4.92 -11.32 13.16
C ARG A 213 5.33 -9.85 13.11
N LEU A 214 4.98 -9.08 14.14
CA LEU A 214 5.21 -7.64 14.20
C LEU A 214 6.41 -7.27 15.08
N SER A 215 7.14 -8.25 15.60
CA SER A 215 8.24 -8.05 16.55
C SER A 215 7.86 -7.14 17.73
N LEU A 216 6.63 -7.30 18.26
CA LEU A 216 6.13 -6.47 19.36
C LEU A 216 6.74 -6.90 20.71
N PRO A 217 7.05 -5.95 21.61
CA PRO A 217 7.63 -6.27 22.90
C PRO A 217 6.61 -6.93 23.84
N GLN A 218 7.03 -7.99 24.53
CA GLN A 218 6.21 -8.75 25.50
C GLN A 218 5.63 -7.91 26.65
N LYS A 219 6.27 -6.78 27.00
CA LYS A 219 5.84 -5.88 28.09
C LYS A 219 5.62 -4.44 27.61
N GLY A 220 5.15 -4.25 26.38
CA GLY A 220 4.97 -2.90 25.82
C GLY A 220 3.69 -2.17 26.20
N GLY A 221 2.93 -2.67 27.19
CA GLY A 221 1.76 -1.99 27.76
C GLY A 221 0.63 -1.69 26.76
N LEU A 222 -0.12 -0.62 27.02
CA LEU A 222 -1.23 -0.19 26.16
C LEU A 222 -0.81 0.11 24.70
N PRO A 223 0.34 0.74 24.42
CA PRO A 223 0.78 0.93 23.03
C PRO A 223 0.89 -0.36 22.23
N THR A 224 1.49 -1.41 22.83
CA THR A 224 1.56 -2.73 22.20
C THR A 224 0.18 -3.35 22.04
N LEU A 225 -0.69 -3.27 23.06
CA LEU A 225 -2.04 -3.83 23.00
C LEU A 225 -2.87 -3.17 21.89
N LYS A 226 -2.88 -1.83 21.81
CA LYS A 226 -3.57 -1.08 20.76
C LYS A 226 -3.11 -1.51 19.37
N THR A 227 -1.80 -1.71 19.20
CA THR A 227 -1.23 -2.18 17.94
C THR A 227 -1.72 -3.60 17.63
N ALA A 228 -1.58 -4.54 18.57
CA ALA A 228 -1.98 -5.93 18.37
C ALA A 228 -3.48 -6.09 18.03
N LEU A 229 -4.37 -5.32 18.67
CA LEU A 229 -5.81 -5.34 18.41
C LEU A 229 -6.18 -4.98 16.98
N LYS A 230 -5.38 -4.14 16.30
CA LYS A 230 -5.59 -3.83 14.89
C LYS A 230 -5.38 -5.07 14.01
N PHE A 231 -4.47 -5.99 14.36
CA PHE A 231 -4.08 -7.13 13.51
C PHE A 231 -4.84 -8.43 13.77
N ARG A 232 -5.88 -8.41 14.62
CA ARG A 232 -6.75 -9.58 14.83
C ARG A 232 -7.56 -9.89 13.58
N LEU A 233 -7.87 -11.16 13.35
CA LEU A 233 -8.55 -11.60 12.12
C LEU A 233 -9.93 -10.96 11.95
N TYR A 234 -10.68 -10.76 13.04
CA TYR A 234 -11.98 -10.08 12.96
C TYR A 234 -11.88 -8.57 12.71
N ALA A 235 -10.71 -7.95 12.90
CA ALA A 235 -10.51 -6.54 12.59
C ALA A 235 -10.63 -6.26 11.08
N TYR A 236 -10.51 -7.31 10.25
CA TYR A 236 -10.74 -7.26 8.81
C TYR A 236 -12.23 -7.34 8.43
N LEU A 237 -13.10 -7.67 9.38
CA LEU A 237 -14.54 -7.92 9.17
C LEU A 237 -15.41 -6.84 9.77
N ASN A 238 -14.92 -6.18 10.81
CA ASN A 238 -15.71 -5.32 11.69
C ASN A 238 -15.14 -3.91 11.73
N LYS A 239 -16.03 -2.91 11.88
CA LYS A 239 -15.60 -1.54 12.14
C LYS A 239 -15.32 -1.40 13.63
N GLN A 240 -14.08 -1.08 14.00
CA GLN A 240 -13.65 -0.98 15.39
C GLN A 240 -12.91 0.34 15.64
N GLU A 241 -12.93 0.77 16.89
CA GLU A 241 -12.42 2.05 17.37
C GLU A 241 -11.70 1.85 18.70
N ILE A 242 -10.58 2.56 18.88
CA ILE A 242 -9.87 2.64 20.15
C ILE A 242 -9.91 4.10 20.57
N ILE A 243 -10.52 4.38 21.72
CA ILE A 243 -10.53 5.70 22.36
C ILE A 243 -9.55 5.65 23.52
N GLU A 244 -8.64 6.63 23.57
CA GLU A 244 -7.80 6.82 24.76
C GLU A 244 -8.61 7.48 25.86
N GLU A 245 -8.74 6.79 26.98
CA GLU A 245 -9.45 7.32 28.15
C GLU A 245 -8.46 7.88 29.17
N SER A 246 -7.32 7.20 29.37
CA SER A 246 -6.24 7.67 30.24
C SER A 246 -4.90 7.05 29.86
N GLU A 247 -3.83 7.41 30.56
CA GLU A 247 -2.52 6.76 30.41
C GLU A 247 -2.52 5.25 30.76
N LYS A 248 -3.56 4.77 31.45
CA LYS A 248 -3.67 3.38 31.94
C LYS A 248 -4.93 2.66 31.46
N SER A 249 -5.78 3.31 30.68
CA SER A 249 -7.01 2.70 30.14
C SER A 249 -7.30 3.13 28.70
N ILE A 250 -7.89 2.20 27.96
CA ILE A 250 -8.43 2.44 26.62
C ILE A 250 -9.85 1.89 26.58
N ILE A 251 -10.69 2.53 25.78
CA ILE A 251 -12.00 1.99 25.40
C ILE A 251 -11.85 1.37 24.03
N PHE A 252 -12.05 0.07 23.93
CA PHE A 252 -12.11 -0.65 22.66
C PHE A 252 -13.57 -0.87 22.28
N LYS A 253 -14.01 -0.21 21.20
CA LYS A 253 -15.40 -0.22 20.76
C LYS A 253 -15.54 -0.97 19.45
N MET A 254 -16.46 -1.94 19.43
CA MET A 254 -16.94 -2.56 18.20
C MET A 254 -18.08 -1.70 17.65
N ASN A 255 -17.80 -0.88 16.65
CA ASN A 255 -18.78 0.04 16.07
C ASN A 255 -19.79 -0.66 15.17
N SER A 256 -19.35 -1.70 14.45
CA SER A 256 -20.21 -2.55 13.64
C SER A 256 -19.66 -3.96 13.67
N CYS A 257 -20.55 -4.94 13.92
CA CYS A 257 -20.21 -6.35 13.99
C CYS A 257 -20.96 -7.09 12.90
N ARG A 258 -20.22 -7.68 11.95
CA ARG A 258 -20.79 -8.41 10.82
C ARG A 258 -21.74 -9.52 11.25
N VAL A 259 -21.44 -10.23 12.35
CA VAL A 259 -22.31 -11.30 12.86
C VAL A 259 -23.66 -10.75 13.32
N GLN A 260 -23.67 -9.56 13.93
CA GLN A 260 -24.90 -8.93 14.41
C GLN A 260 -25.69 -8.32 13.26
N GLU A 261 -25.02 -7.75 12.25
CA GLU A 261 -25.68 -7.19 11.06
C GLU A 261 -26.25 -8.26 10.12
N ALA A 262 -25.69 -9.47 10.13
CA ALA A 262 -26.13 -10.58 9.30
C ALA A 262 -27.27 -11.42 9.94
N ARG A 263 -27.68 -11.09 11.17
CA ARG A 263 -28.83 -11.67 11.87
C ARG A 263 -30.08 -10.83 11.61
#